data_AF-A0A178MIK0-F1
#
_entry.id   AF-A0A178MIK0-F1
#
_cell.length_a   1.000
_cell.length_b   1.000
_cell.length_c   1.000
_cell.angle_alpha   90.00
_cell.angle_beta   90.00
_cell.angle_gamma   90.00
#
_symmetry.space_group_name_H-M   'P 1'
#
loop_
_entity.id
_entity.type
_entity.pdbx_description
1 polymer ?
#
loop_
_entity_poly.entity_id
_entity_poly.type
_entity_poly.pdbx_seq_one_letter_code
_entity_poly.pdbx_strand_id
1 'polypeptide(L)'
;MESPLIRLRVAASNQTIVEREAANIERAIKKVTDGYQRALSGWWPMTDVHSADFFAFVAKGVESEGLKVTVTGLPVWLHADSHSLALAVDSLIRQMAERMGLAEIDLAAGADDDSAWIEIGWPGATAAKPALDGWLAKGLTQLAGMTVKDVLAHHAGHSIGQEHRQGRSWLRLPMRKGVEVHFQPKAQLPTRPEFYDLSLLDGVRDIGEMGRLPLKSLTFIVFDTETTGLQPSQGDQIVQIGAVRVVNGRILSGESFNRIVNPGRQIPPESIKFHGITDDMVIDKPPLSVVLPQFKAFAADSVLVAHNAAFDLKFLRMNERQFGVRFDNPVLDTMMLSNYLDGPENGHSLDAICDRFGIEITDRHTALGDAIVTAAVLLKQIDMLEMRGITTLDQVVRELDLKMVLHQRQQAL
;
A
#
# COMPACT_ATOMS: atom_id res chain seq x y z
N MET A 1 4.33 -21.81 54.98
CA MET A 1 3.92 -20.39 54.86
C MET A 1 2.41 -20.33 55.02
N GLU A 2 1.90 -19.72 56.09
CA GLU A 2 0.46 -19.57 56.28
C GLU A 2 -0.17 -18.68 55.19
N SER A 3 -1.36 -19.07 54.75
CA SER A 3 -2.15 -18.37 53.72
C SER A 3 -2.36 -16.90 54.09
N PRO A 4 -2.20 -15.95 53.15
CA PRO A 4 -2.43 -14.52 53.37
C PRO A 4 -3.81 -14.21 53.98
N LEU A 5 -4.83 -15.01 53.63
CA LEU A 5 -6.19 -14.89 54.16
C LEU A 5 -6.29 -15.22 55.66
N ILE A 6 -5.43 -16.12 56.15
CA ILE A 6 -5.36 -16.50 57.57
C ILE A 6 -4.73 -15.34 58.37
N ARG A 7 -3.68 -14.71 57.84
CA ARG A 7 -3.03 -13.54 58.48
C ARG A 7 -3.94 -12.32 58.54
N LEU A 8 -4.73 -12.06 57.50
CA LEU A 8 -5.68 -10.95 57.46
C LEU A 8 -6.78 -11.10 58.52
N ARG A 9 -7.20 -12.34 58.81
CA ARG A 9 -8.17 -12.65 59.85
C ARG A 9 -7.61 -12.48 61.27
N VAL A 10 -6.31 -12.70 61.46
CA VAL A 10 -5.60 -12.53 62.75
C VAL A 10 -5.21 -11.07 63.00
N ALA A 11 -5.02 -10.27 61.95
CA ALA A 11 -4.58 -8.87 62.01
C ALA A 11 -5.71 -7.81 62.03
N ALA A 12 -6.97 -8.23 62.17
CA ALA A 12 -8.16 -7.38 62.02
C ALA A 12 -8.23 -6.17 62.99
N SER A 13 -7.37 -6.10 64.01
CA SER A 13 -7.30 -5.00 65.00
C SER A 13 -6.19 -3.98 64.73
N ASN A 14 -5.37 -4.12 63.68
CA ASN A 14 -4.30 -3.18 63.35
C ASN A 14 -4.35 -2.72 61.90
N GLN A 15 -4.82 -1.49 61.69
CA GLN A 15 -5.13 -0.91 60.38
C GLN A 15 -3.92 -0.86 59.43
N THR A 16 -2.72 -0.58 59.94
CA THR A 16 -1.50 -0.51 59.12
C THR A 16 -1.09 -1.88 58.57
N ILE A 17 -1.39 -2.97 59.30
CA ILE A 17 -1.11 -4.34 58.86
C ILE A 17 -2.13 -4.76 57.79
N VAL A 18 -3.40 -4.38 57.97
CA VAL A 18 -4.47 -4.65 56.99
C VAL A 18 -4.19 -3.94 55.66
N GLU A 19 -3.82 -2.66 55.68
CA GLU A 19 -3.49 -1.90 54.45
C GLU A 19 -2.28 -2.49 53.71
N ARG A 20 -1.23 -2.89 54.46
CA ARG A 20 -0.05 -3.53 53.88
C ARG A 20 -0.38 -4.88 53.26
N GLU A 21 -1.19 -5.70 53.91
CA GLU A 21 -1.59 -7.01 53.37
C GLU A 21 -2.55 -6.88 52.19
N ALA A 22 -3.47 -5.91 52.20
CA ALA A 22 -4.31 -5.59 51.05
C ALA A 22 -3.46 -5.21 49.82
N ALA A 23 -2.47 -4.33 49.98
CA ALA A 23 -1.54 -3.96 48.90
C ALA A 23 -0.66 -5.13 48.44
N ASN A 24 -0.34 -6.08 49.32
CA ASN A 24 0.39 -7.31 48.94
C ASN A 24 -0.50 -8.26 48.13
N ILE A 25 -1.76 -8.44 48.54
CA ILE A 25 -2.75 -9.25 47.83
C ILE A 25 -3.04 -8.63 46.46
N GLU A 26 -3.22 -7.31 46.37
CA GLU A 26 -3.41 -6.61 45.10
C GLU A 26 -2.22 -6.82 44.16
N ARG A 27 -0.99 -6.68 44.65
CA ARG A 27 0.22 -6.98 43.86
C ARG A 27 0.32 -8.45 43.46
N ALA A 28 -0.08 -9.38 44.32
CA ALA A 28 -0.05 -10.80 44.04
C ALA A 28 -1.11 -11.19 43.00
N ILE A 29 -2.33 -10.67 43.11
CA ILE A 29 -3.40 -10.84 42.12
C ILE A 29 -2.94 -10.28 40.80
N LYS A 30 -2.43 -9.04 40.76
CA LYS A 30 -1.89 -8.44 39.53
C LYS A 30 -0.79 -9.32 38.91
N LYS A 31 0.15 -9.83 39.69
CA LYS A 31 1.22 -10.71 39.21
C LYS A 31 0.70 -12.05 38.66
N VAL A 32 -0.33 -12.62 39.28
CA VAL A 32 -0.98 -13.86 38.82
C VAL A 32 -1.80 -13.60 37.55
N THR A 33 -2.55 -12.50 37.48
CA THR A 33 -3.31 -12.09 36.30
C THR A 33 -2.38 -11.79 35.13
N ASP A 34 -1.31 -11.02 35.35
CA ASP A 34 -0.27 -10.74 34.35
C ASP A 34 0.45 -12.03 33.91
N GLY A 35 0.58 -13.01 34.81
CA GLY A 35 1.16 -14.33 34.53
C GLY A 35 0.22 -15.24 33.73
N TYR A 36 -1.07 -15.22 34.05
CA TYR A 36 -2.12 -15.99 33.38
C TYR A 36 -2.41 -15.42 31.98
N GLN A 37 -2.46 -14.09 31.84
CA GLN A 37 -2.51 -13.41 30.55
C GLN A 37 -1.28 -13.70 29.70
N ARG A 38 -0.07 -13.72 30.30
CA ARG A 38 1.15 -14.15 29.58
C ARG A 38 1.08 -15.61 29.12
N ALA A 39 0.55 -16.51 29.94
CA ALA A 39 0.36 -17.92 29.59
C ALA A 39 -0.69 -18.12 28.49
N LEU A 40 -1.79 -17.35 28.49
CA LEU A 40 -2.78 -17.32 27.42
C LEU A 40 -2.20 -16.71 26.12
N SER A 41 -1.39 -15.65 26.24
CA SER A 41 -0.75 -14.99 25.10
C SER A 41 0.40 -15.79 24.48
N GLY A 42 0.99 -16.75 25.20
CA GLY A 42 2.13 -17.55 24.72
C GLY A 42 1.78 -18.56 23.63
N TRP A 43 0.51 -18.68 23.26
CA TRP A 43 -0.01 -19.63 22.27
C TRP A 43 -0.54 -18.96 21.00
N TRP A 44 -0.30 -17.66 20.81
CA TRP A 44 -0.66 -17.01 19.54
C TRP A 44 0.33 -17.40 18.44
N PRO A 45 -0.12 -18.04 17.35
CA PRO A 45 0.72 -18.36 16.22
C PRO A 45 1.02 -17.07 15.45
N MET A 46 2.14 -16.44 15.76
CA MET A 46 2.61 -15.28 15.02
C MET A 46 3.05 -15.71 13.62
N THR A 47 2.52 -15.04 12.61
CA THR A 47 2.83 -15.29 11.20
C THR A 47 3.18 -13.99 10.51
N ASP A 48 3.88 -14.08 9.39
CA ASP A 48 4.08 -12.92 8.53
C ASP A 48 2.85 -12.71 7.67
N VAL A 49 2.27 -11.51 7.77
CA VAL A 49 1.02 -11.13 7.14
C VAL A 49 1.27 -9.91 6.26
N HIS A 50 0.79 -9.96 5.02
CA HIS A 50 0.86 -8.82 4.12
C HIS A 50 -0.19 -7.76 4.53
N SER A 51 0.27 -6.53 4.79
CA SER A 51 -0.59 -5.47 5.33
C SER A 51 -1.78 -5.12 4.45
N ALA A 52 -1.67 -5.22 3.12
CA ALA A 52 -2.79 -4.97 2.22
C ALA A 52 -3.95 -5.95 2.46
N ASP A 53 -3.65 -7.24 2.60
CA ASP A 53 -4.66 -8.29 2.85
C ASP A 53 -5.26 -8.13 4.25
N PHE A 54 -4.42 -7.81 5.24
CA PHE A 54 -4.86 -7.51 6.59
C PHE A 54 -5.82 -6.31 6.62
N PHE A 55 -5.48 -5.21 5.96
CA PHE A 55 -6.34 -4.02 5.92
C PHE A 55 -7.63 -4.27 5.14
N ALA A 56 -7.59 -5.04 4.05
CA ALA A 56 -8.80 -5.43 3.32
C ALA A 56 -9.75 -6.26 4.22
N PHE A 57 -9.20 -7.15 5.05
CA PHE A 57 -9.97 -7.91 6.03
C PHE A 57 -10.63 -7.00 7.09
N VAL A 58 -9.88 -6.07 7.66
CA VAL A 58 -10.38 -5.10 8.66
C VAL A 58 -11.45 -4.18 8.03
N ALA A 59 -11.18 -3.62 6.85
CA ALA A 59 -12.09 -2.72 6.14
C ALA A 59 -13.47 -3.37 5.94
N LYS A 60 -13.49 -4.62 5.47
CA LYS A 60 -14.74 -5.38 5.26
C LYS A 60 -15.59 -5.52 6.52
N GLY A 61 -14.96 -5.60 7.70
CA GLY A 61 -15.67 -5.68 8.98
C GLY A 61 -16.34 -4.36 9.38
N VAL A 62 -15.66 -3.24 9.14
CA VAL A 62 -16.09 -1.91 9.61
C VAL A 62 -17.03 -1.20 8.63
N GLU A 63 -16.85 -1.40 7.31
CA GLU A 63 -17.66 -0.73 6.28
C GLU A 63 -19.16 -1.05 6.35
N SER A 64 -19.52 -2.20 6.95
CA SER A 64 -20.91 -2.63 7.13
C SER A 64 -21.77 -1.66 7.96
N GLU A 65 -21.17 -0.69 8.65
CA GLU A 65 -21.83 0.28 9.53
C GLU A 65 -21.79 1.72 8.99
N GLY A 66 -21.41 1.91 7.71
CA GLY A 66 -21.43 3.22 7.05
C GLY A 66 -20.16 4.06 7.24
N LEU A 67 -19.11 3.50 7.85
CA LEU A 67 -17.78 4.10 7.88
C LEU A 67 -16.99 3.69 6.63
N LYS A 68 -16.52 4.66 5.84
CA LYS A 68 -15.64 4.38 4.69
C LYS A 68 -14.20 4.13 5.15
N VAL A 69 -13.61 3.00 4.77
CA VAL A 69 -12.21 2.68 5.09
C VAL A 69 -11.38 2.72 3.82
N THR A 70 -10.34 3.55 3.78
CA THR A 70 -9.45 3.68 2.61
C THR A 70 -8.08 3.13 2.94
N VAL A 71 -7.63 2.10 2.22
CA VAL A 71 -6.27 1.56 2.38
C VAL A 71 -5.30 2.37 1.52
N THR A 72 -4.24 2.88 2.14
CA THR A 72 -3.32 3.84 1.54
C THR A 72 -1.85 3.47 1.78
N GLY A 73 -0.98 3.98 0.90
CA GLY A 73 0.48 3.81 1.02
C GLY A 73 0.99 2.49 0.45
N LEU A 74 2.29 2.26 0.63
CA LEU A 74 2.97 1.04 0.22
C LEU A 74 2.69 -0.09 1.22
N PRO A 75 2.33 -1.28 0.75
CA PRO A 75 2.13 -2.41 1.64
C PRO A 75 3.48 -2.91 2.17
N VAL A 76 3.48 -3.37 3.42
CA VAL A 76 4.62 -4.01 4.07
C VAL A 76 4.23 -5.36 4.67
N TRP A 77 5.24 -6.17 5.01
CA TRP A 77 5.07 -7.40 5.77
C TRP A 77 5.09 -7.11 7.28
N LEU A 78 4.11 -7.65 7.99
CA LEU A 78 3.94 -7.50 9.43
C LEU A 78 4.04 -8.87 10.10
N HIS A 79 4.82 -8.98 11.17
CA HIS A 79 4.87 -10.20 11.97
C HIS A 79 3.83 -10.12 13.10
N ALA A 80 2.70 -10.81 12.92
CA ALA A 80 1.52 -10.65 13.76
C ALA A 80 0.63 -11.91 13.82
N ASP A 81 -0.17 -12.02 14.89
CA ASP A 81 -1.38 -12.84 14.89
C ASP A 81 -2.51 -12.03 14.24
N SER A 82 -2.82 -12.37 12.99
CA SER A 82 -3.77 -11.60 12.15
C SER A 82 -5.15 -11.44 12.79
N HIS A 83 -5.63 -12.45 13.52
CA HIS A 83 -6.97 -12.45 14.10
C HIS A 83 -7.08 -11.50 15.30
N SER A 84 -6.20 -11.64 16.29
CA SER A 84 -6.24 -10.79 17.48
C SER A 84 -5.90 -9.34 17.14
N LEU A 85 -4.94 -9.12 16.24
CA LEU A 85 -4.62 -7.78 15.74
C LEU A 85 -5.81 -7.14 15.02
N ALA A 86 -6.53 -7.90 14.17
CA ALA A 86 -7.70 -7.38 13.48
C ALA A 86 -8.80 -6.96 14.46
N LEU A 87 -9.06 -7.75 15.52
CA LEU A 87 -10.03 -7.40 16.57
C LEU A 87 -9.62 -6.13 17.34
N ALA A 88 -8.34 -5.97 17.63
CA ALA A 88 -7.83 -4.79 18.31
C ALA A 88 -7.96 -3.52 17.44
N VAL A 89 -7.58 -3.62 16.16
CA VAL A 89 -7.67 -2.50 15.20
C VAL A 89 -9.13 -2.15 14.89
N ASP A 90 -10.01 -3.14 14.67
CA ASP A 90 -11.45 -2.95 14.49
C ASP A 90 -12.07 -2.20 15.69
N SER A 91 -11.78 -2.65 16.91
CA SER A 91 -12.22 -1.99 18.14
C SER A 91 -11.72 -0.56 18.28
N LEU A 92 -10.48 -0.27 17.88
CA LEU A 92 -9.94 1.10 17.85
C LEU A 92 -10.69 1.98 16.85
N ILE A 93 -10.84 1.51 15.61
CA ILE A 93 -11.52 2.24 14.54
C ILE A 93 -12.95 2.58 14.96
N ARG A 94 -13.71 1.62 15.49
CA ARG A 94 -15.10 1.83 15.95
C ARG A 94 -15.18 2.87 17.07
N GLN A 95 -14.30 2.76 18.07
CA GLN A 95 -14.28 3.73 19.17
C GLN A 95 -13.93 5.13 18.71
N MET A 96 -13.02 5.27 17.74
CA MET A 96 -12.65 6.55 17.14
C MET A 96 -13.83 7.11 16.33
N ALA A 97 -14.46 6.28 15.49
CA ALA A 97 -15.59 6.67 14.66
C ALA A 97 -16.79 7.13 15.49
N GLU A 98 -17.19 6.37 16.51
CA GLU A 98 -18.33 6.71 17.38
C GLU A 98 -18.08 7.99 18.18
N ARG A 99 -16.90 8.14 18.78
CA ARG A 99 -16.63 9.24 19.72
C ARG A 99 -16.29 10.55 19.02
N MET A 100 -15.74 10.48 17.81
CA MET A 100 -15.41 11.68 17.02
C MET A 100 -16.39 11.96 15.89
N GLY A 101 -17.36 11.07 15.64
CA GLY A 101 -18.31 11.20 14.53
C GLY A 101 -17.64 11.12 13.16
N LEU A 102 -16.69 10.19 12.99
CA LEU A 102 -15.95 10.04 11.73
C LEU A 102 -16.81 9.28 10.70
N ALA A 103 -16.83 9.78 9.47
CA ALA A 103 -17.43 9.09 8.31
C ALA A 103 -16.39 8.34 7.45
N GLU A 104 -15.11 8.66 7.62
CA GLU A 104 -14.01 8.05 6.88
C GLU A 104 -12.76 7.86 7.75
N ILE A 105 -12.02 6.79 7.46
CA ILE A 105 -10.71 6.50 8.05
C ILE A 105 -9.76 5.99 6.95
N ASP A 106 -8.47 6.31 7.10
CA ASP A 106 -7.40 5.74 6.28
C ASP A 106 -6.65 4.68 7.08
N LEU A 107 -6.29 3.58 6.43
CA LEU A 107 -5.34 2.60 6.96
C LEU A 107 -4.09 2.63 6.11
N ALA A 108 -2.92 2.66 6.75
CA ALA A 108 -1.64 2.58 6.09
C ALA A 108 -0.69 1.72 6.92
N ALA A 109 0.38 1.25 6.29
CA ALA A 109 1.50 0.66 7.00
C ALA A 109 2.80 1.32 6.53
N GLY A 110 3.84 1.19 7.34
CA GLY A 110 5.20 1.58 6.98
C GLY A 110 6.19 0.65 7.66
N ALA A 111 7.40 0.62 7.14
CA ALA A 111 8.53 -0.09 7.71
C ALA A 111 9.80 0.75 7.59
N ASP A 112 10.72 0.50 8.50
CA ASP A 112 12.13 0.86 8.38
C ASP A 112 12.97 -0.43 8.47
N ASP A 113 14.29 -0.31 8.60
CA ASP A 113 15.21 -1.46 8.57
C ASP A 113 14.82 -2.57 9.57
N ASP A 114 14.45 -2.19 10.80
CA ASP A 114 14.26 -3.13 11.92
C ASP A 114 12.83 -3.15 12.49
N SER A 115 11.95 -2.26 12.05
CA SER A 115 10.61 -2.09 12.61
C SER A 115 9.55 -1.87 11.54
N ALA A 116 8.30 -2.13 11.91
CA ALA A 116 7.14 -1.81 11.10
C ALA A 116 6.09 -1.11 11.96
N TRP A 117 5.09 -0.52 11.33
CA TRP A 117 3.97 0.06 12.02
C TRP A 117 2.71 0.07 11.17
N ILE A 118 1.57 0.07 11.84
CA ILE A 118 0.26 0.36 11.25
C ILE A 118 -0.11 1.80 11.62
N GLU A 119 -0.69 2.55 10.69
CA GLU A 119 -1.23 3.87 10.96
C GLU A 119 -2.74 3.90 10.67
N ILE A 120 -3.50 4.45 11.62
CA ILE A 120 -4.92 4.74 11.46
C ILE A 120 -5.05 6.26 11.32
N GLY A 121 -5.47 6.73 10.15
CA GLY A 121 -5.57 8.13 9.79
C GLY A 121 -7.02 8.64 9.79
N TRP A 122 -7.26 9.84 10.33
CA TRP A 122 -8.58 10.49 10.30
C TRP A 122 -8.47 12.01 10.04
N PRO A 123 -9.51 12.65 9.50
CA PRO A 123 -9.53 14.10 9.35
C PRO A 123 -9.65 14.80 10.71
N GLY A 124 -8.88 15.87 10.91
CA GLY A 124 -8.95 16.70 12.12
C GLY A 124 -7.76 16.54 13.07
N ALA A 125 -7.95 16.96 14.33
CA ALA A 125 -6.90 17.05 15.34
C ALA A 125 -6.56 15.69 15.98
N THR A 126 -5.38 15.62 16.59
CA THR A 126 -4.92 14.43 17.31
C THR A 126 -5.78 14.19 18.55
N ALA A 127 -5.85 12.92 18.95
CA ALA A 127 -6.60 12.51 20.14
C ALA A 127 -5.93 13.02 21.40
N ALA A 128 -6.72 13.60 22.32
CA ALA A 128 -6.25 13.89 23.66
C ALA A 128 -5.87 12.60 24.39
N LYS A 129 -4.79 12.65 25.19
CA LYS A 129 -4.27 11.49 25.92
C LYS A 129 -5.33 10.69 26.70
N PRO A 130 -6.27 11.31 27.44
CA PRO A 130 -7.32 10.57 28.15
C PRO A 130 -8.26 9.78 27.23
N ALA A 131 -8.52 10.28 26.02
CA ALA A 131 -9.34 9.58 25.04
C ALA A 131 -8.60 8.34 24.52
N LEU A 132 -7.32 8.50 24.16
CA LEU A 132 -6.46 7.41 23.70
C LEU A 132 -6.32 6.31 24.77
N ASP A 133 -6.04 6.69 26.01
CA ASP A 133 -5.96 5.75 27.14
C ASP A 133 -7.28 4.98 27.31
N GLY A 134 -8.42 5.67 27.11
CA GLY A 134 -9.74 5.05 27.14
C GLY A 134 -9.97 4.04 26.02
N TRP A 135 -9.49 4.30 24.80
CA TRP A 135 -9.62 3.35 23.69
C TRP A 135 -8.75 2.11 23.88
N LEU A 136 -7.53 2.31 24.37
CA LEU A 136 -6.57 1.24 24.64
C LEU A 136 -7.02 0.34 25.81
N ALA A 137 -7.75 0.89 26.78
CA ALA A 137 -8.30 0.14 27.92
C ALA A 137 -9.57 -0.67 27.59
N LYS A 138 -10.12 -0.55 26.38
CA LYS A 138 -11.32 -1.29 25.97
C LYS A 138 -11.04 -2.80 25.95
N GLY A 139 -11.88 -3.56 26.65
CA GLY A 139 -11.84 -5.02 26.64
C GLY A 139 -12.42 -5.62 25.36
N LEU A 140 -11.79 -6.68 24.86
CA LEU A 140 -12.17 -7.46 23.71
C LEU A 140 -12.81 -8.77 24.19
N THR A 141 -14.13 -8.87 24.13
CA THR A 141 -14.89 -10.03 24.62
C THR A 141 -14.50 -11.34 23.94
N GLN A 142 -14.13 -11.27 22.67
CA GLN A 142 -13.70 -12.39 21.84
C GLN A 142 -12.33 -12.94 22.25
N LEU A 143 -11.52 -12.16 22.97
CA LEU A 143 -10.19 -12.53 23.45
C LEU A 143 -10.17 -12.64 24.98
N ALA A 144 -11.21 -13.27 25.56
CA ALA A 144 -11.34 -13.49 26.99
C ALA A 144 -11.22 -12.19 27.85
N GLY A 145 -11.63 -11.05 27.31
CA GLY A 145 -11.61 -9.76 28.00
C GLY A 145 -10.25 -9.07 28.03
N MET A 146 -9.25 -9.55 27.27
CA MET A 146 -7.99 -8.82 27.06
C MET A 146 -8.26 -7.43 26.48
N THR A 147 -7.47 -6.45 26.88
CA THR A 147 -7.63 -5.09 26.38
C THR A 147 -6.93 -4.92 25.03
N VAL A 148 -7.32 -3.89 24.27
CA VAL A 148 -6.60 -3.48 23.06
C VAL A 148 -5.11 -3.27 23.38
N LYS A 149 -4.79 -2.65 24.51
CA LYS A 149 -3.41 -2.46 24.98
C LYS A 149 -2.66 -3.77 25.14
N ASP A 150 -3.29 -4.80 25.70
CA ASP A 150 -2.66 -6.10 25.94
C ASP A 150 -2.32 -6.80 24.62
N VAL A 151 -3.24 -6.74 23.64
CA VAL A 151 -3.03 -7.28 22.30
C VAL A 151 -1.90 -6.55 21.60
N LEU A 152 -1.90 -5.22 21.59
CA LEU A 152 -0.85 -4.43 20.94
C LEU A 152 0.52 -4.70 21.58
N ALA A 153 0.60 -4.75 22.91
CA ALA A 153 1.84 -5.05 23.64
C ALA A 153 2.43 -6.44 23.31
N HIS A 154 1.58 -7.39 22.91
CA HIS A 154 2.03 -8.71 22.44
C HIS A 154 2.67 -8.63 21.04
N HIS A 155 2.06 -7.85 20.14
CA HIS A 155 2.49 -7.70 18.75
C HIS A 155 3.76 -6.85 18.63
N ALA A 156 3.82 -5.67 19.26
CA ALA A 156 5.06 -4.92 19.44
C ALA A 156 5.00 -3.91 20.61
N GLY A 157 6.11 -3.21 20.87
CA GLY A 157 6.35 -2.43 22.09
C GLY A 157 5.36 -1.30 22.40
N HIS A 158 5.50 -0.72 23.59
CA HIS A 158 4.47 0.10 24.26
C HIS A 158 4.33 1.56 23.76
N SER A 159 5.06 1.98 22.73
CA SER A 159 5.11 3.39 22.31
C SER A 159 4.21 3.66 21.12
N ILE A 160 2.94 3.96 21.39
CA ILE A 160 1.99 4.45 20.40
C ILE A 160 2.24 5.95 20.17
N GLY A 161 2.41 6.34 18.91
CA GLY A 161 2.66 7.73 18.50
C GLY A 161 1.43 8.36 17.85
N GLN A 162 1.38 9.70 17.85
CA GLN A 162 0.43 10.45 17.03
C GLN A 162 1.17 11.51 16.23
N GLU A 163 0.82 11.66 14.96
CA GLU A 163 1.37 12.67 14.06
C GLU A 163 0.24 13.39 13.33
N HIS A 164 0.41 14.68 13.04
CA HIS A 164 -0.52 15.42 12.19
C HIS A 164 0.20 15.83 10.90
N ARG A 165 -0.26 15.31 9.76
CA ARG A 165 0.32 15.58 8.43
C ARG A 165 -0.79 15.81 7.41
N GLN A 166 -0.62 16.85 6.59
CA GLN A 166 -1.51 17.18 5.47
C GLN A 166 -3.01 17.28 5.87
N GLY A 167 -3.31 17.86 7.04
CA GLY A 167 -4.69 18.05 7.52
C GLY A 167 -5.34 16.80 8.13
N ARG A 168 -4.60 15.69 8.27
CA ARG A 168 -5.07 14.44 8.90
C ARG A 168 -4.18 14.09 10.08
N SER A 169 -4.80 13.49 11.09
CA SER A 169 -4.09 12.92 12.25
C SER A 169 -3.93 11.42 12.07
N TRP A 170 -2.78 10.90 12.51
CA TRP A 170 -2.39 9.50 12.35
C TRP A 170 -2.02 8.92 13.69
N LEU A 171 -2.64 7.81 14.05
CA LEU A 171 -2.28 7.00 15.21
C LEU A 171 -1.35 5.87 14.75
N ARG A 172 -0.10 5.90 15.18
CA ARG A 172 0.91 4.91 14.81
C ARG A 172 0.98 3.81 15.86
N LEU A 173 0.64 2.60 15.43
CA LEU A 173 0.72 1.36 16.20
C LEU A 173 2.02 0.64 15.80
N PRO A 174 3.03 0.58 16.68
CA PRO A 174 4.27 -0.12 16.38
C PRO A 174 4.02 -1.61 16.17
N MET A 175 4.68 -2.21 15.19
CA MET A 175 4.60 -3.62 14.81
C MET A 175 6.01 -4.22 14.65
N ARG A 176 6.11 -5.54 14.73
CA ARG A 176 7.34 -6.23 14.30
C ARG A 176 7.32 -6.33 12.78
N LYS A 177 8.46 -6.06 12.16
CA LYS A 177 8.65 -6.28 10.73
C LYS A 177 8.51 -7.77 10.44
N GLY A 178 7.64 -8.11 9.49
CA GLY A 178 7.54 -9.46 8.96
C GLY A 178 8.56 -9.67 7.85
N VAL A 179 8.85 -10.94 7.55
CA VAL A 179 9.65 -11.31 6.38
C VAL A 179 8.73 -11.96 5.37
N GLU A 180 8.92 -11.68 4.10
CA GLU A 180 8.24 -12.42 3.05
C GLU A 180 8.69 -13.89 3.08
N VAL A 181 7.83 -14.79 3.56
CA VAL A 181 8.13 -16.22 3.75
C VAL A 181 8.38 -16.95 2.41
N HIS A 182 8.08 -16.30 1.29
CA HIS A 182 8.27 -16.82 -0.07
C HIS A 182 9.26 -16.02 -0.92
N PHE A 183 10.05 -15.12 -0.33
CA PHE A 183 11.11 -14.43 -1.06
C PHE A 183 12.23 -15.42 -1.40
N GLN A 184 12.14 -16.04 -2.57
CA GLN A 184 13.33 -16.50 -3.24
C GLN A 184 13.92 -15.29 -3.96
N PRO A 185 15.20 -14.95 -3.71
CA PRO A 185 15.89 -13.99 -4.57
C PRO A 185 15.85 -14.58 -5.98
N LYS A 186 14.93 -14.09 -6.83
CA LYS A 186 15.01 -14.35 -8.25
C LYS A 186 16.38 -13.83 -8.68
N ALA A 187 17.15 -14.64 -9.41
CA ALA A 187 18.37 -14.17 -10.03
C ALA A 187 18.05 -12.84 -10.73
N GLN A 188 18.89 -11.81 -10.54
CA GLN A 188 18.64 -10.49 -11.10
C GLN A 188 18.53 -10.62 -12.62
N LEU A 189 17.31 -10.62 -13.12
CA LEU A 189 17.02 -10.71 -14.55
C LEU A 189 17.31 -9.35 -15.17
N PRO A 190 17.73 -9.31 -16.44
CA PRO A 190 17.89 -8.04 -17.14
C PRO A 190 16.57 -7.28 -17.15
N THR A 191 16.64 -5.96 -17.04
CA THR A 191 15.46 -5.10 -17.15
C THR A 191 14.86 -5.20 -18.55
N ARG A 192 13.55 -4.98 -18.65
CA ARG A 192 12.86 -4.88 -19.95
C ARG A 192 13.57 -3.79 -20.79
N PRO A 193 13.86 -4.06 -22.08
CA PRO A 193 14.42 -3.04 -22.96
C PRO A 193 13.54 -1.78 -23.02
N GLU A 194 14.17 -0.63 -23.22
CA GLU A 194 13.47 0.65 -23.35
C GLU A 194 12.73 0.73 -24.71
N PHE A 195 11.52 1.27 -24.70
CA PHE A 195 10.66 1.37 -25.88
C PHE A 195 10.49 2.82 -26.30
N TYR A 196 11.11 3.20 -27.41
CA TYR A 196 11.23 4.59 -27.86
C TYR A 196 10.17 5.05 -28.89
N ASP A 197 9.03 4.37 -29.00
CA ASP A 197 7.96 4.79 -29.92
C ASP A 197 7.12 5.92 -29.32
N LEU A 198 7.71 7.11 -29.30
CA LEU A 198 7.12 8.32 -28.70
C LEU A 198 5.88 8.82 -29.48
N SER A 199 5.68 8.36 -30.71
CA SER A 199 4.45 8.66 -31.49
C SER A 199 3.21 8.12 -30.80
N LEU A 200 3.36 7.09 -29.97
CA LEU A 200 2.30 6.56 -29.12
C LEU A 200 1.91 7.58 -28.03
N LEU A 201 2.72 8.57 -27.71
CA LEU A 201 2.37 9.57 -26.71
C LEU A 201 1.74 10.83 -27.34
N ASP A 202 1.85 11.03 -28.66
CA ASP A 202 1.41 12.24 -29.36
C ASP A 202 -0.11 12.40 -29.43
N GLY A 203 -0.85 11.30 -29.64
CA GLY A 203 -2.31 11.32 -29.77
C GLY A 203 -3.09 11.48 -28.46
N VAL A 204 -2.38 11.55 -27.33
CA VAL A 204 -2.93 11.54 -25.96
C VAL A 204 -2.61 12.85 -25.21
N ARG A 205 -2.09 13.85 -25.92
CA ARG A 205 -1.67 15.14 -25.34
C ARG A 205 -2.77 16.19 -25.27
N ASP A 206 -4.00 15.87 -25.70
CA ASP A 206 -5.15 16.73 -25.43
C ASP A 206 -5.55 16.58 -23.96
N ILE A 207 -4.85 17.34 -23.12
CA ILE A 207 -5.01 17.35 -21.67
C ILE A 207 -6.16 18.25 -21.20
N GLY A 208 -6.87 18.91 -22.14
CA GLY A 208 -8.10 19.67 -21.89
C GLY A 208 -8.03 20.58 -20.66
N GLU A 209 -9.09 20.53 -19.83
CA GLU A 209 -9.13 21.27 -18.56
C GLU A 209 -8.23 20.67 -17.48
N MET A 210 -7.96 19.35 -17.53
CA MET A 210 -7.08 18.66 -16.56
C MET A 210 -5.65 19.23 -16.59
N GLY A 211 -5.21 19.70 -17.75
CA GLY A 211 -3.91 20.33 -17.95
C GLY A 211 -3.62 21.47 -16.96
N ARG A 212 -4.64 22.24 -16.57
CA ARG A 212 -4.50 23.41 -15.68
C ARG A 212 -4.57 23.06 -14.19
N LEU A 213 -4.94 21.83 -13.86
CA LEU A 213 -5.08 21.41 -12.47
C LEU A 213 -3.70 21.17 -11.84
N PRO A 214 -3.54 21.48 -10.54
CA PRO A 214 -2.34 21.10 -9.80
C PRO A 214 -2.09 19.59 -9.86
N LEU A 215 -0.84 19.17 -10.04
CA LEU A 215 -0.45 17.75 -10.13
C LEU A 215 -0.99 16.93 -8.97
N LYS A 216 -0.85 17.42 -7.73
CA LYS A 216 -1.36 16.73 -6.54
C LYS A 216 -2.88 16.61 -6.49
N SER A 217 -3.64 17.42 -7.22
CA SER A 217 -5.11 17.34 -7.26
C SER A 217 -5.64 16.34 -8.30
N LEU A 218 -4.79 15.89 -9.21
CA LEU A 218 -5.18 14.94 -10.26
C LEU A 218 -5.39 13.54 -9.69
N THR A 219 -6.23 12.79 -10.38
CA THR A 219 -6.34 11.33 -10.21
C THR A 219 -5.43 10.67 -11.22
N PHE A 220 -4.50 9.85 -10.75
CA PHE A 220 -3.66 9.02 -11.60
C PHE A 220 -4.06 7.56 -11.49
N ILE A 221 -3.98 6.84 -12.60
CA ILE A 221 -4.06 5.39 -12.64
C ILE A 221 -2.71 4.91 -13.11
N VAL A 222 -1.93 4.45 -12.15
CA VAL A 222 -0.58 3.93 -12.38
C VAL A 222 -0.72 2.45 -12.64
N PHE A 223 -0.17 1.97 -13.76
CA PHE A 223 -0.36 0.59 -14.19
C PHE A 223 0.89 0.00 -14.81
N ASP A 224 0.94 -1.33 -14.83
CA ASP A 224 1.94 -2.14 -15.51
C ASP A 224 1.26 -3.37 -16.14
N THR A 225 1.87 -3.90 -17.20
CA THR A 225 1.43 -5.13 -17.85
C THR A 225 2.52 -6.19 -17.91
N GLU A 226 2.10 -7.44 -17.69
CA GLU A 226 2.90 -8.61 -18.01
C GLU A 226 2.39 -9.25 -19.30
N THR A 227 3.30 -9.76 -20.11
CA THR A 227 3.01 -10.14 -21.50
C THR A 227 3.70 -11.45 -21.90
N THR A 228 3.18 -12.12 -22.92
CA THR A 228 3.80 -13.32 -23.50
C THR A 228 5.09 -13.03 -24.27
N GLY A 229 5.52 -11.78 -24.35
CA GLY A 229 6.66 -11.33 -25.14
C GLY A 229 6.60 -9.83 -25.41
N LEU A 230 7.58 -9.29 -26.11
CA LEU A 230 7.76 -7.84 -26.27
C LEU A 230 7.17 -7.26 -27.55
N GLN A 231 6.58 -8.08 -28.42
CA GLN A 231 6.20 -7.70 -29.78
C GLN A 231 4.70 -7.90 -30.02
N PRO A 232 3.85 -6.94 -29.61
CA PRO A 232 2.40 -7.05 -29.79
C PRO A 232 2.02 -7.12 -31.28
N SER A 233 2.79 -6.47 -32.16
CA SER A 233 2.64 -6.55 -33.62
C SER A 233 2.92 -7.94 -34.21
N GLN A 234 3.60 -8.81 -33.47
CA GLN A 234 3.86 -10.21 -33.85
C GLN A 234 2.93 -11.20 -33.09
N GLY A 235 1.91 -10.68 -32.42
CA GLY A 235 0.87 -11.49 -31.78
C GLY A 235 1.10 -11.75 -30.29
N ASP A 236 2.11 -11.14 -29.65
CA ASP A 236 2.24 -11.20 -28.19
C ASP A 236 1.04 -10.58 -27.49
N GLN A 237 0.64 -11.18 -26.37
CA GLN A 237 -0.59 -10.87 -25.65
C GLN A 237 -0.31 -10.49 -24.20
N ILE A 238 -1.21 -9.72 -23.61
CA ILE A 238 -1.20 -9.41 -22.19
C ILE A 238 -1.60 -10.67 -21.39
N VAL A 239 -0.87 -10.98 -20.32
CA VAL A 239 -1.18 -12.05 -19.35
C VAL A 239 -1.57 -11.52 -17.98
N GLN A 240 -1.21 -10.27 -17.64
CA GLN A 240 -1.66 -9.62 -16.42
C GLN A 240 -1.75 -8.10 -16.62
N ILE A 241 -2.74 -7.47 -15.99
CA ILE A 241 -2.80 -6.02 -15.81
C ILE A 241 -2.87 -5.74 -14.30
N GLY A 242 -1.91 -4.96 -13.82
CA GLY A 242 -1.86 -4.44 -12.47
C GLY A 242 -1.97 -2.92 -12.49
N ALA A 243 -2.81 -2.35 -11.64
CA ALA A 243 -2.93 -0.90 -11.51
C ALA A 243 -3.34 -0.48 -10.10
N VAL A 244 -2.97 0.74 -9.73
CA VAL A 244 -3.34 1.39 -8.48
C VAL A 244 -3.79 2.82 -8.73
N ARG A 245 -4.79 3.28 -7.97
CA ARG A 245 -5.24 4.66 -8.03
C ARG A 245 -4.40 5.55 -7.12
N VAL A 246 -4.03 6.73 -7.61
CA VAL A 246 -3.45 7.80 -6.80
C VAL A 246 -4.40 8.98 -6.81
N VAL A 247 -4.78 9.47 -5.62
CA VAL A 247 -5.67 10.63 -5.45
C VAL A 247 -5.12 11.55 -4.38
N ASN A 248 -5.09 12.85 -4.64
CA ASN A 248 -4.62 13.85 -3.67
C ASN A 248 -3.20 13.54 -3.14
N GLY A 249 -2.31 13.07 -4.02
CA GLY A 249 -0.94 12.69 -3.66
C GLY A 249 -0.83 11.43 -2.78
N ARG A 250 -1.89 10.60 -2.71
CA ARG A 250 -1.91 9.36 -1.91
C ARG A 250 -2.16 8.16 -2.80
N ILE A 251 -1.34 7.13 -2.65
CA ILE A 251 -1.57 5.81 -3.27
C ILE A 251 -2.73 5.15 -2.52
N LEU A 252 -3.82 4.84 -3.22
CA LEU A 252 -4.97 4.13 -2.68
C LEU A 252 -4.81 2.64 -2.98
N SER A 253 -3.93 1.95 -2.25
CA SER A 253 -3.60 0.54 -2.49
C SER A 253 -4.80 -0.41 -2.39
N GLY A 254 -5.83 -0.03 -1.62
CA GLY A 254 -7.12 -0.74 -1.59
C GLY A 254 -7.96 -0.56 -2.85
N GLU A 255 -7.74 0.50 -3.62
CA GLU A 255 -8.35 0.72 -4.93
C GLU A 255 -7.38 0.29 -6.03
N SER A 256 -7.20 -1.02 -6.15
CA SER A 256 -6.32 -1.64 -7.14
C SER A 256 -7.08 -2.48 -8.17
N PHE A 257 -6.50 -2.57 -9.37
CA PHE A 257 -6.92 -3.47 -10.43
C PHE A 257 -5.84 -4.53 -10.61
N ASN A 258 -6.13 -5.78 -10.28
CA ASN A 258 -5.20 -6.89 -10.46
C ASN A 258 -5.91 -8.05 -11.14
N ARG A 259 -5.62 -8.27 -12.42
CA ARG A 259 -6.29 -9.29 -13.24
C ARG A 259 -5.26 -10.07 -14.04
N ILE A 260 -5.23 -11.38 -13.81
CA ILE A 260 -4.60 -12.36 -14.71
C ILE A 260 -5.56 -12.58 -15.88
N VAL A 261 -4.99 -12.65 -17.09
CA VAL A 261 -5.68 -12.73 -18.36
C VAL A 261 -5.32 -14.05 -19.03
N ASN A 262 -6.30 -14.74 -19.62
CA ASN A 262 -6.01 -15.82 -20.55
C ASN A 262 -5.57 -15.21 -21.90
N PRO A 263 -4.30 -15.37 -22.32
CA PRO A 263 -3.80 -14.78 -23.55
C PRO A 263 -4.29 -15.52 -24.81
N GLY A 264 -4.99 -16.65 -24.67
CA GLY A 264 -5.44 -17.47 -25.80
C GLY A 264 -4.31 -18.17 -26.55
N ARG A 265 -3.10 -18.23 -25.97
CA ARG A 265 -1.90 -18.84 -26.52
C ARG A 265 -1.00 -19.37 -25.41
N GLN A 266 -0.04 -20.23 -25.75
CA GLN A 266 0.99 -20.65 -24.81
C GLN A 266 1.90 -19.49 -24.43
N ILE A 267 2.25 -19.40 -23.14
CA ILE A 267 3.19 -18.42 -22.62
C ILE A 267 4.62 -18.95 -22.83
N PRO A 268 5.50 -18.24 -23.55
CA PRO A 268 6.87 -18.69 -23.75
C PRO A 268 7.64 -18.84 -22.41
N PRO A 269 8.46 -19.90 -22.25
CA PRO A 269 9.26 -20.09 -21.04
C PRO A 269 10.15 -18.90 -20.67
N GLU A 270 10.64 -18.16 -21.67
CA GLU A 270 11.43 -16.95 -21.44
C GLU A 270 10.64 -15.87 -20.72
N SER A 271 9.36 -15.66 -21.05
CA SER A 271 8.49 -14.69 -20.35
C SER A 271 8.15 -15.17 -18.93
N ILE A 272 7.85 -16.46 -18.77
CA ILE A 272 7.56 -17.07 -17.47
C ILE A 272 8.70 -16.83 -16.47
N LYS A 273 9.96 -16.81 -16.90
CA LYS A 273 11.10 -16.53 -16.01
C LYS A 273 11.00 -15.17 -15.32
N PHE A 274 10.44 -14.15 -16.00
CA PHE A 274 10.29 -12.80 -15.44
C PHE A 274 9.13 -12.74 -14.46
N HIS A 275 7.90 -12.95 -14.95
CA HIS A 275 6.68 -12.70 -14.20
C HIS A 275 6.14 -13.93 -13.45
N GLY A 276 6.63 -15.14 -13.76
CA GLY A 276 6.24 -16.38 -13.06
C GLY A 276 4.84 -16.93 -13.39
N ILE A 277 4.11 -16.30 -14.31
CA ILE A 277 2.74 -16.69 -14.68
C ILE A 277 2.81 -17.84 -15.68
N THR A 278 2.28 -19.00 -15.31
CA THR A 278 2.28 -20.21 -16.15
C THR A 278 0.97 -20.40 -16.91
N ASP A 279 0.96 -21.28 -17.92
CA ASP A 279 -0.25 -21.64 -18.66
C ASP A 279 -1.38 -22.16 -17.73
N ASP A 280 -1.03 -22.93 -16.70
CA ASP A 280 -1.98 -23.45 -15.71
C ASP A 280 -2.64 -22.33 -14.89
N MET A 281 -1.93 -21.22 -14.64
CA MET A 281 -2.48 -20.08 -13.90
C MET A 281 -3.48 -19.27 -14.73
N VAL A 282 -3.36 -19.30 -16.06
CA VAL A 282 -4.17 -18.46 -16.97
C VAL A 282 -5.33 -19.20 -17.62
N ILE A 283 -5.32 -20.54 -17.65
CA ILE A 283 -6.27 -21.34 -18.45
C ILE A 283 -7.74 -21.03 -18.13
N ASP A 284 -8.08 -20.89 -16.85
CA ASP A 284 -9.45 -20.61 -16.38
C ASP A 284 -9.72 -19.11 -16.16
N LYS A 285 -8.81 -18.23 -16.61
CA LYS A 285 -8.95 -16.78 -16.42
C LYS A 285 -9.71 -16.13 -17.58
N PRO A 286 -10.37 -14.99 -17.35
CA PRO A 286 -11.05 -14.27 -18.42
C PRO A 286 -10.08 -13.84 -19.53
N PRO A 287 -10.51 -13.84 -20.80
CA PRO A 287 -9.71 -13.34 -21.91
C PRO A 287 -9.61 -11.80 -21.88
N LEU A 288 -8.66 -11.25 -22.65
CA LEU A 288 -8.42 -9.81 -22.71
C LEU A 288 -9.67 -9.01 -23.16
N SER A 289 -10.52 -9.61 -23.99
CA SER A 289 -11.79 -9.02 -24.44
C SER A 289 -12.76 -8.69 -23.30
N VAL A 290 -12.64 -9.37 -22.16
CA VAL A 290 -13.43 -9.09 -20.95
C VAL A 290 -12.69 -8.14 -20.01
N VAL A 291 -11.37 -8.33 -19.86
CA VAL A 291 -10.57 -7.57 -18.88
C VAL A 291 -10.28 -6.14 -19.34
N LEU A 292 -10.05 -5.90 -20.62
CA LEU A 292 -9.68 -4.58 -21.13
C LEU A 292 -10.80 -3.53 -20.96
N PRO A 293 -12.09 -3.82 -21.24
CA PRO A 293 -13.18 -2.90 -20.91
C PRO A 293 -13.30 -2.60 -19.42
N GLN A 294 -13.04 -3.59 -18.55
CA GLN A 294 -13.02 -3.36 -17.10
C GLN A 294 -11.87 -2.44 -16.69
N PHE A 295 -10.70 -2.60 -17.30
CA PHE A 295 -9.57 -1.72 -17.07
C PHE A 295 -9.84 -0.29 -17.55
N LYS A 296 -10.45 -0.10 -18.74
CA LYS A 296 -10.86 1.24 -19.20
C LYS A 296 -11.88 1.87 -18.24
N ALA A 297 -12.85 1.11 -17.74
CA ALA A 297 -13.79 1.61 -16.74
C ALA A 297 -13.11 1.99 -15.42
N PHE A 298 -12.10 1.22 -14.98
CA PHE A 298 -11.29 1.54 -13.81
C PHE A 298 -10.44 2.81 -14.03
N ALA A 299 -9.86 2.96 -15.22
CA ALA A 299 -9.09 4.13 -15.63
C ALA A 299 -9.94 5.40 -15.66
N ALA A 300 -11.21 5.30 -16.05
CA ALA A 300 -12.19 6.39 -16.09
C ALA A 300 -11.60 7.69 -16.69
N ASP A 301 -11.85 8.84 -16.08
CA ASP A 301 -11.31 10.16 -16.44
C ASP A 301 -10.07 10.49 -15.59
N SER A 302 -9.04 9.64 -15.66
CA SER A 302 -7.76 9.80 -14.96
C SER A 302 -6.60 10.09 -15.92
N VAL A 303 -5.45 10.48 -15.37
CA VAL A 303 -4.17 10.44 -16.07
C VAL A 303 -3.58 9.03 -15.94
N LEU A 304 -3.33 8.36 -17.05
CA LEU A 304 -2.63 7.08 -17.07
C LEU A 304 -1.14 7.29 -16.85
N VAL A 305 -0.55 6.44 -16.01
CA VAL A 305 0.88 6.49 -15.72
C VAL A 305 1.47 5.09 -15.81
N ALA A 306 2.60 4.96 -16.49
CA ALA A 306 3.38 3.73 -16.50
C ALA A 306 4.88 4.07 -16.52
N HIS A 307 5.71 3.06 -16.33
CA HIS A 307 7.15 3.18 -16.49
C HIS A 307 7.53 2.65 -17.87
N ASN A 308 8.11 3.49 -18.74
CA ASN A 308 8.29 3.17 -20.17
C ASN A 308 6.94 2.93 -20.87
N ALA A 309 6.01 3.89 -20.67
CA ALA A 309 4.58 3.79 -20.96
C ALA A 309 4.25 3.47 -22.43
N ALA A 310 5.17 3.81 -23.36
CA ALA A 310 5.02 3.47 -24.77
C ALA A 310 4.83 1.96 -25.00
N PHE A 311 5.50 1.12 -24.19
CA PHE A 311 5.36 -0.32 -24.25
C PHE A 311 3.92 -0.77 -23.93
N ASP A 312 3.43 -0.46 -22.73
CA ASP A 312 2.12 -0.90 -22.26
C ASP A 312 1.00 -0.32 -23.11
N LEU A 313 1.10 0.96 -23.50
CA LEU A 313 0.13 1.60 -24.39
C LEU A 313 0.04 0.94 -25.76
N LYS A 314 1.15 0.41 -26.29
CA LYS A 314 1.13 -0.31 -27.57
C LYS A 314 0.25 -1.55 -27.47
N PHE A 315 0.36 -2.30 -26.38
CA PHE A 315 -0.50 -3.46 -26.12
C PHE A 315 -1.97 -3.05 -25.98
N LEU A 316 -2.27 -2.00 -25.21
CA LEU A 316 -3.66 -1.54 -25.04
C LEU A 316 -4.27 -1.08 -26.38
N ARG A 317 -3.57 -0.23 -27.14
CA ARG A 317 -4.07 0.36 -28.39
C ARG A 317 -4.27 -0.63 -29.53
N MET A 318 -3.41 -1.64 -29.62
CA MET A 318 -3.59 -2.69 -30.63
C MET A 318 -4.91 -3.46 -30.44
N ASN A 319 -5.43 -3.48 -29.21
CA ASN A 319 -6.65 -4.20 -28.83
C ASN A 319 -7.90 -3.30 -28.78
N GLU A 320 -7.77 -1.98 -28.89
CA GLU A 320 -8.88 -1.00 -28.80
C GLU A 320 -9.99 -1.28 -29.81
N ARG A 321 -9.63 -1.36 -31.09
CA ARG A 321 -10.59 -1.58 -32.18
C ARG A 321 -11.31 -2.92 -32.04
N GLN A 322 -10.59 -3.95 -31.62
CA GLN A 322 -11.12 -5.29 -31.48
C GLN A 322 -12.14 -5.39 -30.35
N PHE A 323 -11.93 -4.66 -29.25
CA PHE A 323 -12.77 -4.75 -28.05
C PHE A 323 -13.68 -3.54 -27.83
N GLY A 324 -13.73 -2.60 -28.79
CA GLY A 324 -14.61 -1.43 -28.74
C GLY A 324 -14.30 -0.48 -27.58
N VAL A 325 -13.02 -0.40 -27.17
CA VAL A 325 -12.55 0.51 -26.14
C VAL A 325 -11.64 1.57 -26.74
N ARG A 326 -11.46 2.69 -26.04
CA ARG A 326 -10.54 3.75 -26.43
C ARG A 326 -9.89 4.35 -25.20
N PHE A 327 -8.57 4.45 -25.20
CA PHE A 327 -7.76 5.08 -24.17
C PHE A 327 -7.33 6.46 -24.67
N ASP A 328 -8.23 7.42 -24.43
CA ASP A 328 -8.07 8.86 -24.66
C ASP A 328 -7.54 9.64 -23.45
N ASN A 329 -7.29 8.92 -22.36
CA ASN A 329 -6.70 9.44 -21.13
C ASN A 329 -5.32 10.06 -21.39
N PRO A 330 -5.01 11.25 -20.84
CA PRO A 330 -3.64 11.77 -20.77
C PRO A 330 -2.67 10.73 -20.21
N VAL A 331 -1.42 10.72 -20.70
CA VAL A 331 -0.39 9.78 -20.25
C VAL A 331 0.83 10.52 -19.72
N LEU A 332 1.37 10.03 -18.61
CA LEU A 332 2.71 10.36 -18.14
C LEU A 332 3.58 9.10 -18.08
N ASP A 333 4.86 9.28 -18.41
CA ASP A 333 5.86 8.22 -18.34
C ASP A 333 6.90 8.55 -17.26
N THR A 334 6.99 7.72 -16.23
CA THR A 334 7.93 7.92 -15.11
C THR A 334 9.39 7.75 -15.53
N MET A 335 9.70 6.99 -16.58
CA MET A 335 11.04 6.89 -17.15
C MET A 335 11.44 8.20 -17.82
N MET A 336 10.52 8.82 -18.58
CA MET A 336 10.76 10.14 -19.19
C MET A 336 10.87 11.24 -18.14
N LEU A 337 10.05 11.18 -17.09
CA LEU A 337 10.16 12.09 -15.95
C LEU A 337 11.50 11.95 -15.24
N SER A 338 12.00 10.73 -15.01
CA SER A 338 13.34 10.52 -14.44
C SER A 338 14.43 11.05 -15.38
N ASN A 339 14.34 10.78 -16.68
CA ASN A 339 15.25 11.39 -17.67
C ASN A 339 15.25 12.91 -17.57
N TYR A 340 14.09 13.55 -17.43
CA TYR A 340 13.95 15.00 -17.26
C TYR A 340 14.57 15.50 -15.95
N LEU A 341 14.22 14.88 -14.83
CA LEU A 341 14.58 15.30 -13.49
C LEU A 341 16.04 15.00 -13.16
N ASP A 342 16.50 13.79 -13.45
CA ASP A 342 17.80 13.28 -13.01
C ASP A 342 18.89 13.50 -14.06
N GLY A 343 18.54 13.60 -15.35
CA GLY A 343 19.50 13.73 -16.46
C GLY A 343 19.80 12.39 -17.14
N PRO A 344 20.05 12.40 -18.48
CA PRO A 344 20.12 11.20 -19.33
C PRO A 344 21.31 10.27 -19.05
N GLU A 345 22.30 10.72 -18.31
CA GLU A 345 23.48 9.95 -17.91
C GLU A 345 23.19 8.92 -16.79
N ASN A 346 22.02 9.00 -16.17
CA ASN A 346 21.63 8.12 -15.07
C ASN A 346 20.92 6.86 -15.57
N GLY A 347 20.93 5.81 -14.74
CA GLY A 347 20.07 4.65 -14.97
C GLY A 347 18.61 5.02 -14.74
N HIS A 348 17.76 4.79 -15.73
CA HIS A 348 16.32 5.12 -15.71
C HIS A 348 15.41 3.90 -15.65
N SER A 349 15.96 2.70 -15.40
CA SER A 349 15.13 1.56 -15.03
C SER A 349 14.41 1.83 -13.72
N LEU A 350 13.24 1.21 -13.53
CA LEU A 350 12.45 1.36 -12.31
C LEU A 350 13.27 0.99 -11.06
N ASP A 351 14.10 -0.04 -11.11
CA ASP A 351 15.00 -0.41 -10.00
C ASP A 351 16.01 0.71 -9.70
N ALA A 352 16.68 1.25 -10.74
CA ALA A 352 17.66 2.32 -10.56
C ALA A 352 17.05 3.61 -9.99
N ILE A 353 15.80 3.90 -10.31
CA ILE A 353 15.06 5.03 -9.74
C ILE A 353 14.68 4.75 -8.29
N CYS A 354 14.21 3.54 -7.97
CA CYS A 354 13.86 3.16 -6.61
C CYS A 354 15.07 3.23 -5.67
N ASP A 355 16.21 2.71 -6.10
CA ASP A 355 17.49 2.80 -5.37
C ASP A 355 17.87 4.25 -5.11
N ARG A 356 17.77 5.11 -6.14
CA ARG A 356 18.08 6.54 -6.02
C ARG A 356 17.12 7.29 -5.09
N PHE A 357 15.85 6.89 -5.04
CA PHE A 357 14.83 7.52 -4.19
C PHE A 357 14.69 6.88 -2.80
N GLY A 358 15.41 5.79 -2.52
CA GLY A 358 15.29 5.03 -1.28
C GLY A 358 13.90 4.43 -1.10
N ILE A 359 13.27 3.97 -2.19
CA ILE A 359 11.97 3.31 -2.15
C ILE A 359 12.20 1.82 -1.91
N GLU A 360 11.77 1.30 -0.76
CA GLU A 360 11.76 -0.13 -0.52
C GLU A 360 10.80 -0.83 -1.48
N ILE A 361 11.28 -1.91 -2.09
CA ILE A 361 10.57 -2.65 -3.10
C ILE A 361 9.98 -3.91 -2.46
N THR A 362 8.65 -3.98 -2.37
CA THR A 362 7.90 -5.16 -1.94
C THR A 362 7.10 -5.73 -3.13
N ASP A 363 7.02 -7.05 -3.27
CA ASP A 363 6.24 -7.76 -4.32
C ASP A 363 6.62 -7.44 -5.78
N ARG A 364 7.93 -7.28 -6.01
CA ARG A 364 8.53 -6.94 -7.29
C ARG A 364 8.29 -8.02 -8.36
N HIS A 365 8.13 -7.61 -9.63
CA HIS A 365 7.87 -8.52 -10.78
C HIS A 365 6.49 -9.19 -10.78
N THR A 366 5.53 -8.52 -10.15
CA THR A 366 4.11 -8.70 -10.43
C THR A 366 3.57 -7.40 -10.99
N ALA A 367 2.61 -7.45 -11.90
CA ALA A 367 2.06 -6.24 -12.51
C ALA A 367 1.52 -5.25 -11.45
N LEU A 368 0.91 -5.76 -10.36
CA LEU A 368 0.39 -4.90 -9.30
C LEU A 368 1.51 -4.30 -8.44
N GLY A 369 2.51 -5.10 -8.05
CA GLY A 369 3.66 -4.62 -7.29
C GLY A 369 4.42 -3.54 -8.06
N ASP A 370 4.66 -3.76 -9.35
CA ASP A 370 5.35 -2.81 -10.23
C ASP A 370 4.54 -1.52 -10.43
N ALA A 371 3.20 -1.60 -10.53
CA ALA A 371 2.34 -0.42 -10.56
C ALA A 371 2.37 0.38 -9.24
N ILE A 372 2.39 -0.30 -8.09
CA ILE A 372 2.46 0.33 -6.76
C ILE A 372 3.81 1.03 -6.56
N VAL A 373 4.92 0.38 -6.94
CA VAL A 373 6.26 0.96 -6.89
C VAL A 373 6.37 2.16 -7.85
N THR A 374 5.85 2.03 -9.07
CA THR A 374 5.78 3.13 -10.04
C THR A 374 4.97 4.32 -9.48
N ALA A 375 3.92 4.06 -8.70
CA ALA A 375 3.13 5.11 -8.07
C ALA A 375 3.93 5.86 -6.99
N ALA A 376 4.75 5.15 -6.20
CA ALA A 376 5.65 5.79 -5.25
C ALA A 376 6.72 6.65 -5.95
N VAL A 377 7.29 6.14 -7.05
CA VAL A 377 8.20 6.91 -7.92
C VAL A 377 7.53 8.17 -8.44
N LEU A 378 6.32 8.05 -8.99
CA LEU A 378 5.55 9.20 -9.49
C LEU A 378 5.37 10.27 -8.42
N LEU A 379 5.00 9.90 -7.19
CA LEU A 379 4.80 10.87 -6.11
C LEU A 379 6.08 11.63 -5.76
N LYS A 380 7.24 10.94 -5.71
CA LYS A 380 8.55 11.60 -5.53
C LYS A 380 8.89 12.52 -6.69
N GLN A 381 8.62 12.10 -7.93
CA GLN A 381 8.83 12.93 -9.11
C GLN A 381 7.94 14.18 -9.10
N ILE A 382 6.67 14.06 -8.67
CA ILE A 382 5.77 15.20 -8.49
C ILE A 382 6.34 16.18 -7.46
N ASP A 383 6.81 15.71 -6.30
CA ASP A 383 7.44 16.58 -5.29
C ASP A 383 8.67 17.31 -5.88
N MET A 384 9.49 16.62 -6.67
CA MET A 384 10.65 17.23 -7.35
C MET A 384 10.28 18.24 -8.43
N LEU A 385 9.23 17.99 -9.19
CA LEU A 385 8.69 18.93 -10.17
C LEU A 385 8.17 20.21 -9.48
N GLU A 386 7.44 20.06 -8.38
CA GLU A 386 6.93 21.20 -7.60
C GLU A 386 8.07 22.05 -7.04
N MET A 387 9.17 21.43 -6.57
CA MET A 387 10.38 22.15 -6.15
C MET A 387 11.03 22.94 -7.28
N ARG A 388 10.80 22.57 -8.55
CA ARG A 388 11.25 23.30 -9.74
C ARG A 388 10.21 24.31 -10.27
N GLY A 389 9.08 24.49 -9.57
CA GLY A 389 8.00 25.38 -9.99
C GLY A 389 7.04 24.79 -11.03
N ILE A 390 7.19 23.50 -11.35
CA ILE A 390 6.30 22.77 -12.26
C ILE A 390 5.20 22.15 -11.41
N THR A 391 4.00 22.73 -11.47
CA THR A 391 2.89 22.40 -10.56
C THR A 391 1.66 21.89 -11.28
N THR A 392 1.60 21.97 -12.61
CA THR A 392 0.44 21.59 -13.42
C THR A 392 0.81 20.58 -14.50
N LEU A 393 -0.17 19.79 -14.95
CA LEU A 393 0.04 18.80 -16.01
C LEU A 393 0.49 19.44 -17.34
N ASP A 394 -0.06 20.61 -17.69
CA ASP A 394 0.35 21.40 -18.86
C ASP A 394 1.84 21.71 -18.85
N GLN A 395 2.37 22.11 -17.70
CA GLN A 395 3.78 22.44 -17.57
C GLN A 395 4.64 21.19 -17.73
N VAL A 396 4.25 20.06 -17.12
CA VAL A 396 4.98 18.80 -17.25
C VAL A 396 5.07 18.36 -18.71
N VAL A 397 3.93 18.32 -19.42
CA VAL A 397 3.89 17.87 -20.83
C VAL A 397 4.77 18.78 -21.70
N ARG A 398 4.70 20.10 -21.52
CA ARG A 398 5.52 21.06 -22.28
C ARG A 398 7.02 20.85 -22.07
N GLU A 399 7.43 20.64 -20.82
CA GLU A 399 8.84 20.42 -20.46
C GLU A 399 9.39 19.11 -21.05
N LEU A 400 8.59 18.03 -20.99
CA LEU A 400 8.93 16.76 -21.61
C LEU A 400 9.04 16.88 -23.13
N ASP A 401 8.10 17.57 -23.77
CA ASP A 401 8.06 17.79 -25.22
C ASP A 401 9.28 18.56 -25.73
N LEU A 402 9.64 19.65 -25.03
CA LEU A 402 10.83 20.43 -25.35
C LEU A 402 12.09 19.56 -25.28
N LYS A 403 12.22 18.73 -24.23
CA LYS A 403 13.39 17.87 -24.05
C LYS A 403 13.46 16.77 -25.11
N MET A 404 12.33 16.16 -25.47
CA MET A 404 12.27 15.15 -26.54
C MET A 404 12.72 15.72 -27.90
N VAL A 405 12.22 16.91 -28.27
CA VAL A 405 12.60 17.58 -29.52
C VAL A 405 14.10 17.88 -29.53
N LEU A 406 14.68 18.31 -28.41
CA LEU A 406 16.11 18.55 -28.29
C LEU A 406 16.93 17.26 -28.42
N HIS A 407 16.46 16.16 -27.82
CA HIS A 407 17.13 14.87 -27.89
C HIS A 407 17.12 14.29 -29.32
N GLN A 408 15.97 14.34 -30.00
CA GLN A 408 15.86 13.91 -31.40
C GLN A 408 16.78 14.71 -32.33
N ARG A 409 16.95 16.02 -32.07
CA ARG A 409 17.89 16.86 -32.83
C ARG A 409 19.36 16.52 -32.57
N GLN A 410 19.71 16.11 -31.35
CA GLN A 410 21.08 15.71 -31.00
C GLN A 410 21.44 14.33 -31.57
N GLN A 411 20.48 13.41 -31.69
CA GLN A 411 20.71 12.09 -32.29
C GLN A 411 20.73 12.09 -33.83
N ALA A 412 20.17 13.15 -34.46
CA ALA A 412 20.16 13.33 -35.91
C ALA A 412 21.43 14.04 -36.46
N LEU A 413 22.34 14.45 -35.57
CA LEU A 413 23.66 15.04 -35.84
C LEU A 413 24.74 14.00 -35.59
#